data_AF-A0A954LM38-F1
#
_entry.id   AF-A0A954LM38-F1
#
_cell.length_a   1.000
_cell.length_b   1.000
_cell.length_c   1.000
_cell.angle_alpha   90.00
_cell.angle_beta   90.00
_cell.angle_gamma   90.00
#
_symmetry.space_group_name_H-M   'P 1'
#
loop_
_entity.id
_entity.type
_entity.pdbx_description
1 polymer ?
#
loop_
_entity_poly.entity_id
_entity_poly.type
_entity_poly.pdbx_seq_one_letter_code
_entity_poly.pdbx_strand_id
1 'polypeptide(L)'
;AITNVPAQALFLLNNEFVIKQSRSAAQRVLNSPYQNPTARIVRAWQITFGREPTDSEIKRAIDYLSRGRELNESEETLWAGLFQALFASAEFRHVY
;
A
#
# COMPACT_ATOMS: atom_id res chain seq x y z
N ALA A 1 16.10 -12.27 18.73
CA ALA A 1 14.81 -12.83 18.28
C ALA A 1 14.95 -13.21 16.81
N ILE A 2 14.72 -14.47 16.43
CA ILE A 2 14.82 -14.93 15.04
C ILE A 2 13.61 -14.36 14.31
N THR A 3 13.80 -13.29 13.56
CA THR A 3 12.71 -12.62 12.89
C THR A 3 12.38 -13.40 11.62
N ASN A 4 11.31 -14.20 11.67
CA ASN A 4 10.72 -14.98 10.57
C ASN A 4 9.99 -14.07 9.55
N VAL A 5 10.53 -12.85 9.32
CA VAL A 5 9.94 -11.74 8.55
C VAL A 5 9.55 -12.14 7.13
N PRO A 6 10.34 -12.94 6.39
CA PRO A 6 9.99 -13.31 5.02
C PRO A 6 8.74 -14.18 4.96
N ALA A 7 8.63 -15.19 5.83
CA ALA A 7 7.49 -16.10 5.86
C ALA A 7 6.18 -15.39 6.28
N GLN A 8 6.29 -14.44 7.21
CA GLN A 8 5.16 -13.68 7.74
C GLN A 8 4.65 -12.62 6.76
N ALA A 9 5.56 -11.93 6.04
CA ALA A 9 5.17 -11.04 4.95
C ALA A 9 4.50 -11.82 3.80
N LEU A 10 5.06 -12.97 3.43
CA LEU A 10 4.47 -13.84 2.40
C LEU A 10 3.09 -14.39 2.81
N PHE A 11 2.89 -14.73 4.08
CA PHE A 11 1.58 -15.13 4.58
C PHE A 11 0.53 -14.02 4.42
N LEU A 12 0.85 -12.78 4.80
CA LEU A 12 -0.07 -11.66 4.66
C LEU A 12 -0.35 -11.31 3.20
N LEU A 13 0.65 -11.44 2.31
CA LEU A 13 0.45 -11.29 0.88
C LEU A 13 -0.53 -12.34 0.32
N ASN A 14 -0.53 -13.56 0.84
CA ASN A 14 -1.44 -14.62 0.37
C ASN A 14 -2.76 -14.70 1.15
N ASN A 15 -2.96 -13.87 2.17
CA ASN A 15 -4.12 -13.94 3.03
C ASN A 15 -5.35 -13.26 2.37
N GLU A 16 -6.42 -14.02 2.15
CA GLU A 16 -7.64 -13.51 1.49
C GLU A 16 -8.26 -12.30 2.19
N PHE A 17 -8.21 -12.25 3.53
CA PHE A 17 -8.71 -11.11 4.28
C PHE A 17 -7.89 -9.86 3.96
N VAL A 18 -6.56 -9.97 3.97
CA VAL A 18 -5.67 -8.85 3.62
C VAL A 18 -5.90 -8.38 2.19
N ILE A 19 -6.07 -9.31 1.24
CA ILE A 19 -6.38 -8.97 -0.16
C ILE A 19 -7.70 -8.21 -0.26
N LYS A 20 -8.76 -8.69 0.41
CA LYS A 20 -10.07 -8.02 0.43
C LYS A 20 -9.98 -6.61 1.03
N GLN A 21 -9.29 -6.46 2.16
CA GLN A 21 -9.08 -5.15 2.78
C GLN A 21 -8.26 -4.21 1.90
N SER A 22 -7.26 -4.72 1.20
CA SER A 22 -6.42 -3.93 0.29
C SER A 22 -7.22 -3.36 -0.87
N ARG A 23 -8.12 -4.16 -1.46
CA ARG A 23 -9.04 -3.70 -2.50
C ARG A 23 -10.03 -2.64 -1.98
N SER A 24 -10.60 -2.85 -0.79
CA SER A 24 -11.51 -1.88 -0.18
C SER A 24 -10.81 -0.54 0.12
N ALA A 25 -9.59 -0.60 0.66
CA ALA A 25 -8.79 0.59 0.93
C ALA A 25 -8.42 1.34 -0.36
N ALA A 26 -8.04 0.62 -1.42
CA ALA A 26 -7.77 1.18 -2.73
C ALA A 26 -8.98 1.93 -3.30
N GLN A 27 -10.17 1.33 -3.26
CA GLN A 27 -11.41 1.98 -3.71
C GLN A 27 -11.70 3.27 -2.93
N ARG A 28 -11.49 3.28 -1.60
CA ARG A 28 -11.69 4.47 -0.77
C ARG A 28 -10.77 5.62 -1.17
N VAL A 29 -9.50 5.34 -1.50
CA VAL A 29 -8.55 6.37 -1.93
C VAL A 29 -8.82 6.82 -3.36
N LEU A 30 -9.17 5.90 -4.27
CA LEU A 30 -9.48 6.23 -5.67
C LEU A 30 -10.76 7.06 -5.82
N ASN A 31 -11.77 6.80 -4.99
CA ASN A 31 -13.04 7.55 -4.97
C ASN A 31 -12.97 8.85 -4.15
N SER A 32 -11.81 9.17 -3.57
CA SER A 32 -11.63 10.40 -2.81
C SER A 32 -11.47 11.62 -3.76
N PRO A 33 -11.80 12.84 -3.30
CA PRO A 33 -11.70 14.05 -4.13
C PRO A 33 -10.25 14.45 -4.46
N TYR A 34 -9.24 13.74 -3.95
CA TYR A 34 -7.84 14.01 -4.24
C TYR A 34 -7.55 13.67 -5.70
N GLN A 35 -7.22 14.68 -6.50
CA GLN A 35 -6.82 14.49 -7.91
C GLN A 35 -5.31 14.29 -8.06
N ASN A 36 -4.51 14.71 -7.06
CA ASN A 36 -3.06 14.60 -7.09
C ASN A 36 -2.61 13.19 -6.64
N PRO A 37 -1.83 12.45 -7.45
CA PRO A 37 -1.25 11.15 -7.06
C PRO A 37 -0.50 11.18 -5.73
N THR A 38 0.29 12.23 -5.46
CA THR A 38 1.03 12.38 -4.21
C THR A 38 0.09 12.54 -3.02
N ALA A 39 -1.00 13.30 -3.17
CA ALA A 39 -1.99 13.45 -2.10
C ALA A 39 -2.68 12.11 -1.77
N ARG A 40 -2.96 11.29 -2.79
CA ARG A 40 -3.48 9.93 -2.59
C ARG A 40 -2.48 9.02 -1.88
N ILE A 41 -1.19 9.12 -2.20
CA ILE A 41 -0.11 8.37 -1.51
C ILE A 41 -0.04 8.77 -0.04
N VAL A 42 0.00 10.07 0.26
CA VAL A 42 -0.01 10.58 1.64
C VAL A 42 -1.22 10.04 2.40
N ARG A 43 -2.39 10.06 1.77
CA ARG A 43 -3.61 9.53 2.39
C ARG A 43 -3.53 8.03 2.66
N ALA A 44 -2.94 7.24 1.76
CA ALA A 44 -2.74 5.81 1.96
C ALA A 44 -1.86 5.53 3.19
N TRP A 45 -0.76 6.27 3.36
CA TRP A 45 0.10 6.17 4.55
C TRP A 45 -0.63 6.59 5.83
N GLN A 46 -1.39 7.68 5.81
CA GLN A 46 -2.15 8.11 6.99
C GLN A 46 -3.21 7.09 7.41
N ILE A 47 -3.89 6.46 6.45
CA ILE A 47 -4.90 5.44 6.74
C ILE A 47 -4.25 4.17 7.30
N THR A 48 -3.07 3.80 6.80
CA THR A 48 -2.42 2.53 7.18
C THR A 48 -1.53 2.65 8.41
N PHE A 49 -0.80 3.75 8.58
CA PHE A 49 0.20 3.94 9.64
C PHE A 49 -0.08 5.12 10.57
N GLY A 50 -1.06 5.99 10.26
CA GLY A 50 -1.36 7.16 11.10
C GLY A 50 -0.34 8.31 11.01
N ARG A 51 0.62 8.24 10.08
CA ARG A 51 1.64 9.29 9.84
C ARG A 51 1.74 9.66 8.37
N GLU A 52 2.46 10.73 8.09
CA GLU A 52 2.84 11.08 6.72
C GLU A 52 4.01 10.20 6.22
N PRO A 53 4.06 9.88 4.92
CA PRO A 53 5.20 9.21 4.31
C PRO A 53 6.41 10.15 4.25
N THR A 54 7.60 9.58 4.36
CA THR A 54 8.86 10.26 4.04
C THR A 54 8.99 10.44 2.51
N ASP A 55 9.84 11.38 2.08
CA ASP A 55 10.11 11.60 0.65
C ASP A 55 10.57 10.33 -0.07
N SER A 56 11.35 9.48 0.63
CA SER A 56 11.81 8.21 0.08
C SER A 56 10.68 7.22 -0.16
N GLU A 57 9.68 7.20 0.72
CA GLU A 57 8.49 6.35 0.62
C GLU A 57 7.57 6.82 -0.51
N ILE A 58 7.35 8.14 -0.60
CA ILE A 58 6.62 8.75 -1.71
C ILE A 58 7.27 8.36 -3.04
N LYS A 59 8.60 8.51 -3.16
CA LYS A 59 9.32 8.17 -4.39
C LYS A 59 9.15 6.70 -4.77
N ARG A 60 9.25 5.77 -3.81
CA ARG A 60 9.02 4.34 -4.06
C ARG A 60 7.59 4.02 -4.49
N ALA A 61 6.60 4.66 -3.85
CA ALA A 61 5.20 4.48 -4.22
C ALA A 61 4.92 5.00 -5.63
N ILE A 62 5.46 6.17 -5.99
CA ILE A 62 5.34 6.72 -7.35
C ILE A 62 5.98 5.78 -8.37
N ASP A 63 7.20 5.29 -8.11
CA ASP A 63 7.88 4.34 -9.01
C ASP A 63 7.06 3.07 -9.25
N TYR A 64 6.56 2.47 -8.17
CA TYR A 64 5.70 1.29 -8.23
C TYR A 64 4.44 1.53 -9.09
N LEU A 65 3.71 2.62 -8.82
CA LEU A 65 2.49 2.96 -9.56
C LEU A 65 2.78 3.27 -11.03
N SER A 66 3.87 3.98 -11.33
CA SER A 66 4.27 4.31 -12.70
C SER A 66 4.62 3.06 -13.50
N ARG A 67 5.43 2.16 -12.94
CA ARG A 67 5.80 0.90 -13.60
C ARG A 67 4.59 0.04 -13.92
N GLY A 68 3.64 -0.05 -13.00
CA GLY A 68 2.43 -0.82 -13.25
C GLY A 68 1.50 -0.20 -14.30
N ARG A 69 1.47 1.14 -14.41
CA ARG A 69 0.79 1.82 -15.53
C ARG A 69 1.44 1.53 -16.88
N GLU A 70 2.77 1.47 -16.94
CA GLU A 70 3.50 1.08 -18.15
C GLU A 70 3.15 -0.34 -18.61
N LEU A 71 2.78 -1.21 -17.67
CA LEU A 71 2.29 -2.57 -17.92
C LEU A 71 0.77 -2.63 -18.22
N ASN A 72 0.10 -1.49 -18.37
CA ASN A 72 -1.34 -1.36 -18.57
C ASN A 72 -2.21 -2.02 -17.48
N GLU A 73 -1.72 -2.06 -16.23
CA GLU A 73 -2.54 -2.51 -15.11
C GLU A 73 -3.61 -1.46 -14.75
N SER A 74 -4.77 -1.91 -14.30
CA SER A 74 -5.82 -0.98 -13.85
C SER A 74 -5.41 -0.25 -12.57
N GLU A 75 -5.82 1.01 -12.42
CA GLU A 75 -5.56 1.78 -11.18
C GLU A 75 -6.02 1.01 -9.94
N GLU A 76 -7.16 0.33 -10.00
CA GLU A 76 -7.68 -0.48 -8.88
C GLU A 76 -6.70 -1.59 -8.46
N THR A 77 -6.07 -2.25 -9.42
CA THR A 77 -5.09 -3.32 -9.17
C THR A 77 -3.82 -2.74 -8.56
N LEU A 78 -3.33 -1.63 -9.10
CA LEU A 78 -2.13 -0.95 -8.62
C LEU A 78 -2.28 -0.45 -7.19
N TRP A 79 -3.38 0.24 -6.90
CA TRP A 79 -3.63 0.75 -5.55
C TRP A 79 -3.91 -0.39 -4.57
N ALA A 80 -4.58 -1.47 -4.99
CA ALA A 80 -4.74 -2.65 -4.15
C ALA A 80 -3.40 -3.30 -3.82
N GLY A 81 -2.50 -3.45 -4.80
CA GLY A 81 -1.15 -3.97 -4.59
C GLY A 81 -0.31 -3.10 -3.66
N LEU A 82 -0.42 -1.77 -3.78
CA LEU A 82 0.22 -0.83 -2.86
C LEU A 82 -0.29 -1.02 -1.43
N PHE A 83 -1.61 -1.08 -1.20
CA PHE A 83 -2.18 -1.33 0.13
C PHE A 83 -1.78 -2.68 0.70
N GLN A 84 -1.72 -3.71 -0.14
CA GLN A 84 -1.30 -5.05 0.25
C GLN A 84 0.16 -5.05 0.71
N ALA A 85 1.05 -4.33 0.02
CA ALA A 85 2.44 -4.14 0.43
C ALA A 85 2.54 -3.35 1.74
N LEU A 86 1.72 -2.30 1.92
CA LEU A 86 1.68 -1.52 3.16
C LEU A 86 1.23 -2.38 4.35
N PHE A 87 0.17 -3.18 4.20
CA PHE A 87 -0.31 -4.08 5.26
C PHE A 87 0.65 -5.24 5.56
N ALA A 88 1.39 -5.71 4.55
CA ALA A 88 2.40 -6.75 4.73
C ALA A 88 3.72 -6.21 5.31
N SER A 89 3.90 -4.89 5.36
CA SER A 89 5.12 -4.24 5.83
C SER A 89 5.37 -4.51 7.32
N ALA A 90 6.64 -4.47 7.72
CA ALA A 90 7.02 -4.63 9.13
C ALA A 90 6.48 -3.50 10.01
N GLU A 91 6.30 -2.31 9.45
CA GLU A 91 5.78 -1.13 10.16
C GLU A 91 4.30 -1.28 10.52
N PHE A 92 3.48 -1.88 9.64
CA PHE A 92 2.08 -2.15 9.98
C PHE A 92 1.94 -3.08 11.19
N ARG A 93 2.89 -4.01 11.34
CA ARG A 93 2.90 -4.98 12.44
C ARG A 93 3.39 -4.39 13.77
N HIS A 94 4.15 -3.29 13.74
CA HIS A 94 4.68 -2.64 14.94
C HIS A 94 4.01 -1.28 15.09
N VAL A 95 2.81 -1.29 15.67
CA VAL A 95 2.26 -0.08 16.29
C VAL A 95 3.12 0.20 17.52
N TYR A 96 3.88 1.30 17.50
CA TYR A 96 4.59 1.79 18.69
C TYR A 96 3.60 2.25 19.76
#